data_AF-A0A3R7NPI9-F1
#
_entry.id   AF-A0A3R7NPI9-F1
#
_cell.length_a   1.000
_cell.length_b   1.000
_cell.length_c   1.000
_cell.angle_alpha   90.00
_cell.angle_beta   90.00
_cell.angle_gamma   90.00
#
_symmetry.space_group_name_H-M   'P 1'
#
loop_
_entity.id
_entity.type
_entity.pdbx_description
1 polymer ?
#
loop_
_entity_poly.entity_id
_entity_poly.type
_entity_poly.pdbx_seq_one_letter_code
_entity_poly.pdbx_strand_id
1 'polypeptide(L)'
;MVSYKEDFTRDGRRRAPRPLFGVNIIRPFPWIRVLVGIGAMAFVFRQQYMSYYYLSPEERFMRKIVVAPYGVLGNQMTLQGGMIRAGSEPDESVVVVDSADMRHIFATADGATGASGAIYNWLRLRGPFPDEVVRAISRVCDAKWFRYGEKNVIHVIAPDFREGTWSEREAVLELSRAYRNVLHEFVMSEADALRVAPISHGAQSGPIYNQLPPITQSALNMAFEQLHVFDREYLLRQDKNIELCIFMNREWDMYQNVFKAHKQLLTF
;
A
#
# COMPACT_ATOMS: atom_id res chain seq x y z
N MET A 1 61.78 2.18 -16.36
CA MET A 1 63.22 2.27 -16.04
C MET A 1 63.51 3.70 -15.60
N VAL A 2 63.71 3.94 -14.30
CA VAL A 2 63.95 5.30 -13.78
C VAL A 2 65.45 5.55 -13.79
N SER A 3 65.91 6.50 -14.59
CA SER A 3 67.31 6.92 -14.62
C SER A 3 67.57 7.91 -13.48
N TYR A 4 68.68 7.74 -12.76
CA TYR A 4 69.10 8.60 -11.66
C TYR A 4 70.44 9.24 -12.00
N LYS A 5 70.61 10.53 -11.67
CA LYS A 5 71.89 11.23 -11.79
C LYS A 5 72.60 11.20 -10.45
N GLU A 6 73.81 10.65 -10.40
CA GLU A 6 74.67 10.72 -9.21
C GLU A 6 75.37 12.08 -9.17
N ASP A 7 75.03 12.90 -8.18
CA ASP A 7 75.73 14.15 -7.91
C ASP A 7 76.44 14.07 -6.55
N PHE A 8 77.71 14.51 -6.53
CA PHE A 8 78.54 14.56 -5.32
C PHE A 8 78.58 15.98 -4.76
N THR A 9 78.66 16.14 -3.43
CA THR A 9 78.96 17.44 -2.82
C THR A 9 80.40 17.86 -3.12
N ARG A 10 80.69 19.16 -2.94
CA ARG A 10 82.05 19.71 -3.05
C ARG A 10 83.07 19.04 -2.11
N ASP A 11 82.59 18.36 -1.06
CA ASP A 11 83.37 17.56 -0.11
C ASP A 11 83.37 16.04 -0.42
N GLY A 12 82.97 15.64 -1.64
CA GLY A 12 83.09 14.25 -2.11
C GLY A 12 82.08 13.24 -1.55
N ARG A 13 81.06 13.68 -0.79
CA ARG A 13 80.01 12.79 -0.27
C ARG A 13 78.88 12.62 -1.30
N ARG A 14 78.46 11.37 -1.51
CA ARG A 14 77.31 11.03 -2.39
C ARG A 14 76.03 11.68 -1.84
N ARG A 15 75.37 12.51 -2.64
CA ARG A 15 74.01 12.98 -2.32
C ARG A 15 72.99 11.92 -2.70
N ALA A 16 71.86 11.91 -1.99
CA ALA A 16 70.75 11.02 -2.30
C ALA A 16 70.30 11.23 -3.77
N PRO A 17 70.11 10.14 -4.54
CA PRO A 17 69.80 10.23 -5.96
C PRO A 17 68.46 10.92 -6.18
N ARG A 18 68.46 11.95 -7.03
CA ARG A 18 67.24 12.64 -7.47
C ARG A 18 66.76 12.03 -8.79
N PRO A 19 65.46 11.75 -8.97
CA PRO A 19 64.94 11.22 -10.22
C PRO A 19 65.11 12.26 -11.36
N LEU A 20 65.60 11.82 -12.53
CA LEU A 20 65.90 12.68 -13.69
C LEU A 20 64.67 13.25 -14.40
N PHE A 21 63.52 12.60 -14.25
CA PHE A 21 62.24 13.12 -14.73
C PHE A 21 61.46 13.67 -13.55
N GLY A 22 61.09 14.94 -13.65
CA GLY A 22 60.24 15.64 -12.69
C GLY A 22 58.87 14.99 -12.64
N VAL A 23 58.74 13.94 -11.83
CA VAL A 23 57.44 13.57 -11.29
C VAL A 23 57.11 14.68 -10.31
N ASN A 24 56.57 15.78 -10.84
CA ASN A 24 55.80 16.72 -10.06
C ASN A 24 54.59 15.95 -9.56
N ILE A 25 54.78 15.16 -8.51
CA ILE A 25 53.70 14.72 -7.64
C ILE A 25 53.23 16.01 -7.01
N ILE A 26 52.36 16.73 -7.72
CA ILE A 26 51.55 17.80 -7.16
C ILE A 26 50.71 17.07 -6.13
N ARG A 27 51.21 17.00 -4.89
CA ARG A 27 50.42 16.49 -3.77
C ARG A 27 49.18 17.37 -3.79
N PRO A 28 47.98 16.79 -3.98
CA PRO A 28 46.77 17.60 -3.98
C PRO A 28 46.80 18.45 -2.72
N PHE A 29 46.61 19.77 -2.90
CA PHE A 29 46.68 20.74 -1.81
C PHE A 29 45.84 20.22 -0.63
N PRO A 30 46.27 20.41 0.63
CA PRO A 30 45.67 19.77 1.82
C PRO A 30 44.14 19.79 1.85
N TRP A 31 43.54 20.89 1.37
CA TRP A 31 42.10 21.11 1.26
C TRP A 31 41.36 20.08 0.38
N ILE A 32 41.97 19.60 -0.72
CA ILE A 32 41.36 18.59 -1.59
C ILE A 32 41.20 17.26 -0.83
N ARG A 33 42.18 16.87 -0.01
CA ARG A 33 42.10 15.65 0.81
C ARG A 33 41.05 15.78 1.91
N VAL A 34 40.93 16.97 2.51
CA VAL A 34 39.88 17.27 3.49
C VAL A 34 38.51 17.18 2.84
N LEU A 35 38.33 17.76 1.64
CA LEU A 35 37.06 17.68 0.89
C LEU A 35 36.70 16.25 0.50
N VAL A 36 37.67 15.45 0.04
CA VAL A 36 37.45 14.03 -0.27
C VAL A 36 37.11 13.25 1.00
N GLY A 37 37.77 13.52 2.12
CA GLY A 37 37.47 12.87 3.41
C GLY A 37 36.09 13.23 3.96
N ILE A 38 35.68 14.50 3.88
CA ILE A 38 34.34 14.96 4.25
C ILE A 38 33.30 14.35 3.30
N GLY A 39 33.56 14.32 2.00
CA GLY A 39 32.68 13.70 1.01
C GLY A 39 32.50 12.20 1.24
N ALA A 40 33.57 11.48 1.57
CA ALA A 40 33.53 10.07 1.91
C ALA A 40 32.74 9.83 3.21
N MET A 41 32.97 10.64 4.26
CA MET A 41 32.17 10.58 5.48
C MET A 41 30.70 10.86 5.20
N ALA A 42 30.38 11.92 4.46
CA ALA A 42 29.00 12.26 4.10
C ALA A 42 28.33 11.14 3.29
N PHE A 43 29.07 10.48 2.40
CA PHE A 43 28.57 9.32 1.66
C PHE A 43 28.29 8.12 2.59
N VAL A 44 29.22 7.79 3.49
CA VAL A 44 29.02 6.70 4.47
C VAL A 44 27.87 7.01 5.42
N PHE A 45 27.81 8.23 5.96
CA PHE A 45 26.68 8.67 6.80
C PHE A 45 25.37 8.64 6.03
N ARG A 46 25.34 9.07 4.77
CA ARG A 46 24.14 8.97 3.93
C ARG A 46 23.76 7.53 3.65
N GLN A 47 24.72 6.65 3.36
CA GLN A 47 24.45 5.23 3.10
C GLN A 47 23.91 4.54 4.36
N GLN A 48 24.52 4.82 5.52
CA GLN A 48 24.09 4.30 6.81
C GLN A 48 22.72 4.87 7.21
N TYR A 49 22.49 6.17 7.01
CA TYR A 49 21.20 6.81 7.21
C TYR A 49 20.14 6.18 6.31
N MET A 50 20.41 6.05 5.01
CA MET A 50 19.47 5.41 4.08
C MET A 50 19.20 3.96 4.45
N SER A 51 20.19 3.19 4.93
CA SER A 51 19.93 1.82 5.42
C SER A 51 19.11 1.79 6.71
N TYR A 52 19.27 2.78 7.59
CA TYR A 52 18.49 2.89 8.82
C TYR A 52 17.05 3.36 8.58
N TYR A 53 16.82 4.16 7.53
CA TYR A 53 15.51 4.74 7.21
C TYR A 53 14.87 4.14 5.95
N TYR A 54 15.46 3.08 5.38
CA TYR A 54 14.87 2.35 4.26
C TYR A 54 13.72 1.51 4.79
N LEU A 55 12.49 1.94 4.46
CA LEU A 55 11.29 1.15 4.70
C LEU A 55 11.07 0.22 3.51
N SER A 56 10.76 -1.04 3.80
CA SER A 56 10.42 -1.98 2.74
C SER A 56 9.16 -1.50 1.98
N PRO A 57 8.97 -1.89 0.71
CA PRO A 57 7.75 -1.57 -0.04
C PRO A 57 6.47 -1.98 0.70
N GLU A 58 6.49 -3.15 1.36
CA GLU A 58 5.39 -3.69 2.15
C GLU A 58 5.08 -2.78 3.36
N GLU A 59 6.11 -2.38 4.11
CA GLU A 59 5.96 -1.47 5.24
C GLU A 59 5.41 -0.10 4.84
N ARG A 60 5.88 0.44 3.72
CA ARG A 60 5.38 1.70 3.16
C ARG A 60 3.91 1.58 2.78
N PHE A 61 3.52 0.46 2.18
CA PHE A 61 2.13 0.17 1.84
C PHE A 61 1.25 0.06 3.09
N MET A 62 1.66 -0.72 4.09
CA MET A 62 0.90 -0.88 5.34
C MET A 62 0.78 0.42 6.13
N ARG A 63 1.79 1.31 6.07
CA ARG A 63 1.73 2.65 6.68
C ARG A 63 0.74 3.57 5.98
N LYS A 64 0.58 3.42 4.66
CA LYS A 64 -0.34 4.20 3.83
C LYS A 64 -1.82 3.88 4.12
N ILE A 65 -2.13 2.66 4.57
CA ILE A 65 -3.50 2.32 4.95
C ILE A 65 -3.90 3.09 6.22
N VAL A 66 -5.00 3.83 6.11
CA VAL A 66 -5.61 4.60 7.20
C VAL A 66 -6.92 3.93 7.58
N VAL A 67 -7.07 3.57 8.86
CA VAL A 67 -8.35 3.06 9.38
C VAL A 67 -9.28 4.24 9.63
N ALA A 68 -10.35 4.34 8.85
CA ALA A 68 -11.29 5.44 8.90
C ALA A 68 -12.56 5.07 9.71
N PRO A 69 -13.03 5.93 10.63
CA PRO A 69 -14.21 5.65 11.48
C PRO A 69 -15.53 5.95 10.74
N TYR A 70 -15.68 5.48 9.52
CA TYR A 70 -16.90 5.58 8.72
C TYR A 70 -16.92 4.48 7.66
N GLY A 71 -18.10 4.13 7.17
CA GLY A 71 -18.27 3.26 5.99
C GLY A 71 -17.90 3.98 4.69
N VAL A 72 -17.80 3.25 3.59
CA VAL A 72 -17.24 3.74 2.32
C VAL A 72 -17.91 4.99 1.74
N LEU A 73 -19.15 5.29 2.12
CA LEU A 73 -19.89 6.51 1.74
C LEU A 73 -19.81 7.66 2.77
N GLY A 74 -18.95 7.55 3.79
CA GLY A 74 -18.74 8.56 4.83
C GLY A 74 -19.76 8.54 5.98
N ASN A 75 -20.69 7.60 5.99
CA ASN A 75 -21.64 7.42 7.10
C ASN A 75 -21.09 6.44 8.16
N GLN A 76 -21.40 6.65 9.43
CA GLN A 76 -21.03 5.78 10.54
C GLN A 76 -22.26 5.43 11.37
N MET A 77 -22.33 4.18 11.86
CA MET A 77 -23.29 3.76 12.86
C MET A 77 -22.71 3.96 14.27
N THR A 78 -23.40 4.77 15.08
CA THR A 78 -23.02 5.04 16.47
C THR A 78 -23.36 3.86 17.38
N LEU A 79 -22.80 3.85 18.59
CA LEU A 79 -23.08 2.83 19.60
C LEU A 79 -24.57 2.76 20.01
N GLN A 80 -25.30 3.86 19.84
CA GLN A 80 -26.75 3.96 20.11
C GLN A 80 -27.60 3.48 18.92
N GLY A 81 -26.99 3.02 17.82
CA GLY A 81 -27.67 2.60 16.60
C GLY A 81 -28.09 3.75 15.68
N GLY A 82 -27.71 4.99 15.99
CA GLY A 82 -27.94 6.15 15.13
C GLY A 82 -26.95 6.21 13.97
N MET A 83 -27.34 6.88 12.90
CA MET A 83 -26.48 7.14 11.74
C MET A 83 -25.96 8.57 11.78
N ILE A 84 -24.64 8.75 11.66
CA ILE A 84 -24.00 10.07 11.55
C ILE A 84 -23.15 10.15 10.28
N ARG A 85 -22.98 11.35 9.73
CA ARG A 85 -22.02 11.61 8.65
C ARG A 85 -20.67 11.97 9.27
N ALA A 86 -19.75 11.02 9.31
CA ALA A 86 -18.42 11.18 9.92
C ALA A 86 -17.30 11.41 8.88
N GLY A 87 -17.54 11.12 7.61
CA GLY A 87 -16.66 11.40 6.48
C GLY A 87 -17.40 12.12 5.34
N SER A 88 -16.65 12.72 4.43
CA SER A 88 -17.20 13.31 3.21
C SER A 88 -17.84 12.24 2.32
N GLU A 89 -18.83 12.64 1.51
CA GLU A 89 -19.28 11.76 0.43
C GLU A 89 -18.15 11.57 -0.60
N PRO A 90 -17.98 10.37 -1.19
CA PRO A 90 -16.99 10.14 -2.24
C PRO A 90 -17.21 11.05 -3.44
N ASP A 91 -16.15 11.72 -3.90
CA ASP A 91 -16.13 12.51 -5.12
C ASP A 91 -15.54 11.71 -6.31
N GLU A 92 -15.32 12.36 -7.44
CA GLU A 92 -14.74 11.76 -8.66
C GLU A 92 -13.34 11.18 -8.46
N SER A 93 -12.59 11.65 -7.47
CA SER A 93 -11.23 11.16 -7.17
C SER A 93 -11.22 9.96 -6.23
N VAL A 94 -12.38 9.56 -5.71
CA VAL A 94 -12.52 8.47 -4.75
C VAL A 94 -13.19 7.26 -5.41
N VAL A 95 -12.56 6.11 -5.30
CA VAL A 95 -13.12 4.82 -5.69
C VAL A 95 -13.66 4.11 -4.47
N VAL A 96 -14.92 3.72 -4.53
CA VAL A 96 -15.60 2.96 -3.48
C VAL A 96 -15.58 1.48 -3.81
N VAL A 97 -15.23 0.64 -2.84
CA VAL A 97 -15.32 -0.82 -3.00
C VAL A 97 -16.67 -1.32 -2.52
N ASP A 98 -17.34 -2.06 -3.40
CA ASP A 98 -18.58 -2.76 -3.13
C ASP A 98 -18.31 -4.27 -3.06
N SER A 99 -18.50 -4.85 -1.86
CA SER A 99 -18.47 -6.30 -1.65
C SER A 99 -19.80 -6.91 -2.11
N ALA A 100 -19.97 -7.04 -3.41
CA ALA A 100 -21.21 -7.45 -4.05
C ALA A 100 -21.49 -8.93 -3.87
N ASP A 101 -22.78 -9.27 -3.78
CA ASP A 101 -23.25 -10.63 -3.98
C ASP A 101 -23.34 -10.93 -5.49
N MET A 102 -22.81 -12.08 -5.89
CA MET A 102 -22.87 -12.58 -7.26
C MET A 102 -24.31 -12.64 -7.79
N ARG A 103 -25.30 -12.92 -6.92
CA ARG A 103 -26.72 -12.86 -7.27
C ARG A 103 -27.15 -11.47 -7.76
N HIS A 104 -26.69 -10.41 -7.09
CA HIS A 104 -27.06 -9.04 -7.47
C HIS A 104 -26.42 -8.63 -8.80
N ILE A 105 -25.15 -8.98 -9.01
CA ILE A 105 -24.43 -8.71 -10.26
C ILE A 105 -25.14 -9.35 -11.46
N PHE A 106 -25.53 -10.63 -11.36
CA PHE A 106 -26.13 -11.35 -12.48
C PHE A 106 -27.63 -11.14 -12.69
N ALA A 107 -28.37 -10.74 -11.65
CA ALA A 107 -29.82 -10.58 -11.75
C ALA A 107 -30.26 -9.12 -11.73
N THR A 108 -30.05 -8.43 -10.60
CA THR A 108 -30.46 -7.04 -10.39
C THR A 108 -29.83 -6.46 -9.13
N ALA A 109 -29.52 -5.16 -9.16
CA ALA A 109 -29.15 -4.37 -8.00
C ALA A 109 -30.29 -4.22 -6.99
N ASP A 110 -31.54 -4.46 -7.39
CA ASP A 110 -32.70 -4.28 -6.52
C ASP A 110 -32.71 -5.29 -5.37
N GLY A 111 -33.16 -4.82 -4.19
CA GLY A 111 -33.25 -5.63 -2.98
C GLY A 111 -31.93 -5.84 -2.23
N ALA A 112 -30.83 -5.26 -2.69
CA ALA A 112 -29.57 -5.30 -1.95
C ALA A 112 -29.68 -4.54 -0.62
N THR A 113 -29.03 -5.08 0.41
CA THR A 113 -29.03 -4.52 1.76
C THR A 113 -27.61 -4.19 2.23
N GLY A 114 -27.46 -3.63 3.43
CA GLY A 114 -26.15 -3.30 4.00
C GLY A 114 -25.37 -2.28 3.18
N ALA A 115 -24.05 -2.50 3.06
CA ALA A 115 -23.15 -1.60 2.34
C ALA A 115 -23.48 -1.54 0.84
N SER A 116 -23.65 -2.69 0.18
CA SER A 116 -23.98 -2.75 -1.25
C SER A 116 -25.31 -2.05 -1.56
N GLY A 117 -26.34 -2.28 -0.75
CA GLY A 117 -27.61 -1.57 -0.89
C GLY A 117 -27.47 -0.05 -0.78
N ALA A 118 -26.65 0.43 0.15
CA ALA A 118 -26.34 1.85 0.27
C ALA A 118 -25.59 2.40 -0.95
N ILE A 119 -24.63 1.65 -1.50
CA ILE A 119 -23.89 2.00 -2.71
C ILE A 119 -24.82 2.04 -3.93
N TYR A 120 -25.69 1.06 -4.13
CA TYR A 120 -26.59 1.04 -5.29
C TYR A 120 -27.60 2.18 -5.23
N ASN A 121 -28.11 2.50 -4.04
CA ASN A 121 -28.94 3.69 -3.83
C ASN A 121 -28.18 4.99 -4.14
N TRP A 122 -26.91 5.08 -3.72
CA TRP A 122 -26.05 6.22 -4.03
C TRP A 122 -25.81 6.36 -5.54
N LEU A 123 -25.56 5.25 -6.24
CA LEU A 123 -25.42 5.21 -7.70
C LEU A 123 -26.73 5.51 -8.45
N ARG A 124 -27.88 5.47 -7.76
CA ARG A 124 -29.22 5.40 -8.38
C ARG A 124 -29.35 4.22 -9.34
N LEU A 125 -28.62 3.14 -9.07
CA LEU A 125 -28.67 1.91 -9.85
C LEU A 125 -29.93 1.13 -9.45
N ARG A 126 -30.84 0.94 -10.41
CA ARG A 126 -32.05 0.12 -10.31
C ARG A 126 -32.05 -0.83 -11.50
N GLY A 127 -32.23 -2.13 -11.27
CA GLY A 127 -32.16 -3.14 -12.33
C GLY A 127 -30.76 -3.72 -12.59
N PRO A 128 -30.47 -4.16 -13.83
CA PRO A 128 -29.28 -4.95 -14.15
C PRO A 128 -27.98 -4.14 -14.12
N PHE A 129 -26.88 -4.82 -13.82
CA PHE A 129 -25.53 -4.25 -13.90
C PHE A 129 -25.08 -4.05 -15.35
N PRO A 130 -24.12 -3.14 -15.59
CA PRO A 130 -23.52 -2.98 -16.91
C PRO A 130 -22.87 -4.29 -17.40
N ASP A 131 -23.02 -4.59 -18.70
CA ASP A 131 -22.48 -5.81 -19.33
C ASP A 131 -20.97 -5.99 -19.13
N GLU A 132 -20.23 -4.89 -18.96
CA GLU A 132 -18.80 -4.95 -18.66
C GLU A 132 -18.53 -5.53 -17.26
N VAL A 133 -19.30 -5.11 -16.26
CA VAL A 133 -19.20 -5.65 -14.89
C VAL A 133 -19.61 -7.12 -14.88
N VAL A 134 -20.73 -7.44 -15.54
CA VAL A 134 -21.27 -8.80 -15.61
C VAL A 134 -20.29 -9.77 -16.30
N ARG A 135 -19.63 -9.34 -17.38
CA ARG A 135 -18.67 -10.19 -18.11
C ARG A 135 -17.33 -10.36 -17.39
N ALA A 136 -16.92 -9.38 -16.58
CA ALA A 136 -15.67 -9.44 -15.84
C ALA A 136 -15.76 -10.37 -14.61
N ILE A 137 -16.97 -10.57 -14.07
CA ILE A 137 -17.19 -11.36 -12.86
C ILE A 137 -17.63 -12.77 -13.26
N SER A 138 -16.84 -13.76 -12.87
CA SER A 138 -17.09 -15.19 -13.15
C SER A 138 -17.04 -16.07 -11.90
N ARG A 139 -16.24 -15.67 -10.90
CA ARG A 139 -15.97 -16.45 -9.69
C ARG A 139 -15.79 -15.55 -8.48
N VAL A 140 -15.73 -16.18 -7.31
CA VAL A 140 -15.38 -15.51 -6.05
C VAL A 140 -14.00 -14.85 -6.15
N CYS A 141 -13.85 -13.70 -5.51
CA CYS A 141 -12.69 -12.81 -5.55
C CYS A 141 -12.46 -12.06 -6.88
N ASP A 142 -13.25 -12.28 -7.93
CA ASP A 142 -13.22 -11.40 -9.10
C ASP A 142 -13.63 -9.98 -8.69
N ALA A 143 -12.95 -8.98 -9.27
CA ALA A 143 -13.22 -7.57 -9.04
C ALA A 143 -13.24 -6.83 -10.36
N LYS A 144 -14.08 -5.80 -10.47
CA LYS A 144 -14.13 -4.93 -11.65
C LYS A 144 -14.44 -3.49 -11.26
N TRP A 145 -13.56 -2.57 -11.63
CA TRP A 145 -13.85 -1.15 -11.61
C TRP A 145 -14.81 -0.79 -12.74
N PHE A 146 -15.80 0.03 -12.40
CA PHE A 146 -16.69 0.66 -13.36
C PHE A 146 -17.00 2.10 -12.93
N ARG A 147 -17.08 2.99 -13.92
CA ARG A 147 -17.40 4.40 -13.70
C ARG A 147 -18.85 4.69 -14.08
N TYR A 148 -19.67 5.01 -13.08
CA TYR A 148 -21.07 5.40 -13.22
C TYR A 148 -21.20 6.94 -13.26
N GLY A 149 -20.94 7.53 -14.42
CA GLY A 149 -20.87 8.99 -14.55
C GLY A 149 -19.67 9.54 -13.80
N GLU A 150 -19.91 10.32 -12.74
CA GLU A 150 -18.89 10.89 -11.85
C GLU A 150 -18.51 9.97 -10.67
N LYS A 151 -19.12 8.77 -10.57
CA LYS A 151 -18.95 7.87 -9.44
C LYS A 151 -18.11 6.66 -9.82
N ASN A 152 -17.05 6.39 -9.04
CA ASN A 152 -16.18 5.26 -9.26
C ASN A 152 -16.45 4.14 -8.26
N VAL A 153 -16.75 2.94 -8.76
CA VAL A 153 -16.99 1.77 -7.90
C VAL A 153 -16.21 0.57 -8.41
N ILE A 154 -15.57 -0.16 -7.49
CA ILE A 154 -15.04 -1.49 -7.73
C ILE A 154 -16.03 -2.49 -7.13
N HIS A 155 -16.67 -3.28 -7.97
CA HIS A 155 -17.48 -4.41 -7.52
C HIS A 155 -16.57 -5.62 -7.35
N VAL A 156 -16.52 -6.19 -6.15
CA VAL A 156 -15.75 -7.39 -5.83
C VAL A 156 -16.67 -8.46 -5.23
N ILE A 157 -16.53 -9.70 -5.69
CA ILE A 157 -17.24 -10.82 -5.07
C ILE A 157 -16.44 -11.30 -3.86
N ALA A 158 -16.94 -10.98 -2.66
CA ALA A 158 -16.28 -11.34 -1.41
C ALA A 158 -16.36 -12.87 -1.14
N PRO A 159 -15.32 -13.49 -0.57
CA PRO A 159 -15.42 -14.85 -0.05
C PRO A 159 -16.44 -14.91 1.09
N ASP A 160 -17.17 -16.02 1.18
CA ASP A 160 -18.17 -16.25 2.22
C ASP A 160 -17.62 -17.20 3.28
N PHE A 161 -17.48 -16.71 4.50
CA PHE A 161 -16.95 -17.47 5.63
C PHE A 161 -18.03 -18.01 6.56
N ARG A 162 -19.32 -17.90 6.21
CA ARG A 162 -20.43 -18.45 7.00
C ARG A 162 -20.42 -19.97 7.07
N GLU A 163 -20.05 -20.62 5.98
CA GLU A 163 -20.10 -22.08 5.84
C GLU A 163 -18.69 -22.67 5.94
N GLY A 164 -18.57 -23.79 6.65
CA GLY A 164 -17.32 -24.54 6.80
C GLY A 164 -16.43 -24.13 7.98
N THR A 165 -15.31 -24.82 8.10
CA THR A 165 -14.26 -24.53 9.09
C THR A 165 -13.09 -23.87 8.37
N TRP A 166 -12.84 -22.61 8.68
CA TRP A 166 -11.76 -21.83 8.07
C TRP A 166 -10.60 -21.72 9.04
N SER A 167 -9.41 -22.15 8.62
CA SER A 167 -8.19 -21.74 9.30
C SER A 167 -7.88 -20.28 8.99
N GLU A 168 -7.16 -19.60 9.89
CA GLU A 168 -6.68 -18.23 9.66
C GLU A 168 -5.89 -18.14 8.35
N ARG A 169 -5.04 -19.13 8.07
CA ARG A 169 -4.23 -19.19 6.84
C ARG A 169 -5.08 -19.28 5.58
N GLU A 170 -6.12 -20.12 5.56
CA GLU A 170 -7.02 -20.25 4.41
C GLU A 170 -7.81 -18.96 4.19
N ALA A 171 -8.33 -18.37 5.26
CA ALA A 171 -9.05 -17.10 5.19
C ALA A 171 -8.15 -15.98 4.64
N VAL A 172 -6.89 -15.88 5.10
CA VAL A 172 -5.91 -14.92 4.57
C VAL A 172 -5.65 -15.15 3.09
N LEU A 173 -5.45 -16.41 2.66
CA LEU A 173 -5.18 -16.74 1.26
C LEU A 173 -6.34 -16.33 0.35
N GLU A 174 -7.58 -16.69 0.69
CA GLU A 174 -8.74 -16.32 -0.13
C GLU A 174 -9.00 -14.82 -0.12
N LEU A 175 -8.93 -14.18 1.06
CA LEU A 175 -9.16 -12.74 1.18
C LEU A 175 -8.07 -11.92 0.47
N SER A 176 -6.82 -12.41 0.43
CA SER A 176 -5.73 -11.77 -0.30
C SER A 176 -5.99 -11.70 -1.80
N ARG A 177 -6.69 -12.70 -2.38
CA ARG A 177 -7.06 -12.70 -3.80
C ARG A 177 -8.06 -11.58 -4.10
N ALA A 178 -9.07 -11.41 -3.24
CA ALA A 178 -10.04 -10.34 -3.37
C ALA A 178 -9.37 -8.96 -3.26
N TYR A 179 -8.55 -8.74 -2.22
CA TYR A 179 -7.82 -7.49 -2.07
C TYR A 179 -6.84 -7.23 -3.21
N ARG A 180 -6.13 -8.24 -3.71
CA ARG A 180 -5.20 -8.07 -4.85
C ARG A 180 -5.95 -7.57 -6.07
N ASN A 181 -7.09 -8.18 -6.40
CA ASN A 181 -7.89 -7.78 -7.54
C ASN A 181 -8.49 -6.38 -7.36
N VAL A 182 -8.94 -6.03 -6.14
CA VAL A 182 -9.38 -4.67 -5.82
C VAL A 182 -8.26 -3.64 -5.98
N LEU A 183 -7.07 -3.94 -5.49
CA LEU A 183 -5.91 -3.05 -5.61
C LEU A 183 -5.48 -2.87 -7.07
N HIS A 184 -5.54 -3.93 -7.88
CA HIS A 184 -5.29 -3.86 -9.32
C HIS A 184 -6.31 -2.96 -10.03
N GLU A 185 -7.59 -3.16 -9.79
CA GLU A 185 -8.65 -2.32 -10.37
C GLU A 185 -8.57 -0.87 -9.88
N PHE A 186 -8.12 -0.63 -8.65
CA PHE A 186 -7.85 0.72 -8.15
C PHE A 186 -6.72 1.40 -8.93
N VAL A 187 -5.63 0.68 -9.25
CA VAL A 187 -4.57 1.19 -10.13
C VAL A 187 -5.14 1.56 -11.51
N MET A 188 -5.99 0.71 -12.07
CA MET A 188 -6.63 0.95 -13.39
C MET A 188 -7.59 2.14 -13.41
N SER A 189 -8.21 2.46 -12.27
CA SER A 189 -9.12 3.60 -12.16
C SER A 189 -8.43 4.97 -12.21
N GLU A 190 -7.11 4.99 -12.00
CA GLU A 190 -6.26 6.18 -11.85
C GLU A 190 -6.68 7.16 -10.74
N ALA A 191 -7.69 6.82 -9.92
CA ALA A 191 -8.21 7.68 -8.86
C ALA A 191 -7.23 7.84 -7.69
N ASP A 192 -7.42 8.86 -6.87
CA ASP A 192 -6.46 9.24 -5.83
C ASP A 192 -6.69 8.51 -4.51
N ALA A 193 -7.94 8.16 -4.20
CA ALA A 193 -8.27 7.49 -2.96
C ALA A 193 -9.11 6.23 -3.18
N LEU A 194 -8.77 5.16 -2.44
CA LEU A 194 -9.55 3.94 -2.35
C LEU A 194 -10.25 3.88 -1.00
N ARG A 195 -11.58 3.79 -1.00
CA ARG A 195 -12.38 3.53 0.20
C ARG A 195 -12.90 2.11 0.18
N VAL A 196 -12.40 1.29 1.10
CA VAL A 196 -12.72 -0.13 1.18
C VAL A 196 -13.17 -0.48 2.59
N ALA A 197 -14.35 -1.08 2.73
CA ALA A 197 -14.71 -1.74 3.97
C ALA A 197 -13.95 -3.08 4.07
N PRO A 198 -13.71 -3.63 5.27
CA PRO A 198 -13.13 -4.95 5.38
C PRO A 198 -13.97 -5.97 4.58
N ILE A 199 -13.36 -6.56 3.55
CA ILE A 199 -14.04 -7.51 2.66
C ILE A 199 -14.50 -8.71 3.49
N SER A 200 -15.68 -9.25 3.17
CA SER A 200 -16.33 -10.36 3.89
C SER A 200 -16.73 -10.05 5.34
N HIS A 201 -16.82 -8.77 5.72
CA HIS A 201 -17.28 -8.38 7.04
C HIS A 201 -18.81 -8.44 7.18
N GLY A 202 -19.31 -8.39 8.42
CA GLY A 202 -20.74 -8.38 8.72
C GLY A 202 -21.39 -9.73 8.46
N ALA A 203 -22.32 -9.81 7.52
CA ALA A 203 -23.08 -11.03 7.27
C ALA A 203 -22.20 -12.18 6.75
N GLN A 204 -21.13 -11.88 6.01
CA GLN A 204 -20.27 -12.89 5.35
C GLN A 204 -19.12 -13.40 6.22
N SER A 205 -18.89 -12.83 7.40
CA SER A 205 -17.70 -13.16 8.20
C SER A 205 -17.82 -14.48 8.96
N GLY A 206 -19.05 -14.97 9.15
CA GLY A 206 -19.30 -16.24 9.83
C GLY A 206 -18.59 -16.38 11.19
N PRO A 207 -18.05 -17.58 11.50
CA PRO A 207 -17.35 -17.85 12.76
C PRO A 207 -16.05 -17.05 12.96
N ILE A 208 -15.45 -16.51 11.89
CA ILE A 208 -14.16 -15.82 11.96
C ILE A 208 -14.30 -14.31 12.22
N TYR A 209 -15.50 -13.79 12.47
CA TYR A 209 -15.78 -12.36 12.69
C TYR A 209 -14.79 -11.68 13.64
N ASN A 210 -14.53 -12.27 14.82
CA ASN A 210 -13.62 -11.70 15.82
C ASN A 210 -12.14 -11.75 15.41
N GLN A 211 -11.79 -12.66 14.49
CA GLN A 211 -10.43 -12.84 13.97
C GLN A 211 -10.22 -12.09 12.64
N LEU A 212 -11.28 -11.51 12.08
CA LEU A 212 -11.22 -10.82 10.79
C LEU A 212 -10.25 -9.62 10.76
N PRO A 213 -10.04 -8.83 11.84
CA PRO A 213 -9.08 -7.72 11.81
C PRO A 213 -7.63 -8.13 11.52
N PRO A 214 -6.98 -9.07 12.24
CA PRO A 214 -5.65 -9.53 11.88
C PRO A 214 -5.62 -10.27 10.53
N ILE A 215 -6.67 -11.03 10.18
CA ILE A 215 -6.77 -11.68 8.86
C ILE A 215 -6.78 -10.63 7.73
N THR A 216 -7.54 -9.54 7.90
CA THR A 216 -7.62 -8.44 6.93
C THR A 216 -6.28 -7.77 6.73
N GLN A 217 -5.55 -7.50 7.82
CA GLN A 217 -4.21 -6.91 7.74
C GLN A 217 -3.25 -7.83 6.97
N SER A 218 -3.19 -9.11 7.34
CA SER A 218 -2.34 -10.10 6.68
C SER A 218 -2.70 -10.30 5.21
N ALA A 219 -4.00 -10.32 4.90
CA ALA A 219 -4.51 -10.44 3.53
C ALA A 219 -4.16 -9.23 2.67
N LEU A 220 -4.23 -8.00 3.21
CA LEU A 220 -3.81 -6.78 2.51
C LEU A 220 -2.31 -6.78 2.22
N ASN A 221 -1.49 -7.15 3.20
CA ASN A 221 -0.04 -7.25 2.99
C ASN A 221 0.30 -8.28 1.90
N MET A 222 -0.28 -9.48 2.02
CA MET A 222 -0.09 -10.55 1.04
C MET A 222 -0.63 -10.16 -0.35
N ALA A 223 -1.77 -9.47 -0.42
CA ALA A 223 -2.33 -8.97 -1.66
C ALA A 223 -1.37 -8.00 -2.37
N PHE A 224 -0.77 -7.08 -1.60
CA PHE A 224 0.23 -6.15 -2.13
C PHE A 224 1.47 -6.87 -2.65
N GLU A 225 1.99 -7.86 -1.92
CA GLU A 225 3.13 -8.68 -2.37
C GLU A 225 2.87 -9.42 -3.69
N GLN A 226 1.63 -9.86 -3.91
CA GLN A 226 1.20 -10.57 -5.12
C GLN A 226 1.01 -9.65 -6.35
N LEU A 227 1.00 -8.33 -6.18
CA LEU A 227 0.80 -7.39 -7.28
C LEU A 227 2.02 -7.31 -8.21
N HIS A 228 1.75 -6.97 -9.47
CA HIS A 228 2.80 -6.64 -10.41
C HIS A 228 3.65 -5.46 -9.90
N VAL A 229 4.94 -5.41 -10.28
CA VAL A 229 5.88 -4.37 -9.80
C VAL A 229 5.35 -2.97 -10.09
N PHE A 230 4.81 -2.73 -11.28
CA PHE A 230 4.24 -1.43 -11.67
C PHE A 230 3.04 -1.02 -10.80
N ASP A 231 2.14 -1.96 -10.50
CA ASP A 231 0.97 -1.69 -9.65
C ASP A 231 1.40 -1.33 -8.23
N ARG A 232 2.42 -2.03 -7.69
CA ARG A 232 3.00 -1.71 -6.38
C ARG A 232 3.60 -0.31 -6.35
N GLU A 233 4.42 0.03 -7.34
CA GLU A 233 5.01 1.37 -7.43
C GLU A 233 3.96 2.47 -7.54
N TYR A 234 2.90 2.23 -8.31
CA TYR A 234 1.77 3.14 -8.45
C TYR A 234 1.05 3.37 -7.11
N LEU A 235 0.72 2.29 -6.40
CA LEU A 235 0.10 2.36 -5.07
C LEU A 235 0.98 3.06 -4.04
N LEU A 236 2.31 3.06 -4.21
CA LEU A 236 3.25 3.70 -3.29
C LEU A 236 3.49 5.20 -3.55
N ARG A 237 2.92 5.79 -4.61
CA ARG A 237 3.04 7.23 -4.91
C ARG A 237 2.40 8.11 -3.84
N GLN A 238 2.93 9.28 -3.53
CA GLN A 238 2.46 10.09 -2.38
C GLN A 238 1.03 10.61 -2.48
N ASP A 239 0.52 10.74 -3.70
CA ASP A 239 -0.85 11.20 -4.01
C ASP A 239 -1.91 10.12 -3.78
N LYS A 240 -1.53 8.84 -3.68
CA LYS A 240 -2.49 7.74 -3.49
C LYS A 240 -2.79 7.47 -2.02
N ASN A 241 -4.06 7.31 -1.68
CA ASN A 241 -4.53 7.05 -0.32
C ASN A 241 -5.43 5.81 -0.27
N ILE A 242 -5.33 5.03 0.81
CA ILE A 242 -6.18 3.85 1.04
C ILE A 242 -6.82 3.98 2.41
N GLU A 243 -8.14 4.07 2.43
CA GLU A 243 -8.96 4.17 3.62
C GLU A 243 -9.67 2.83 3.86
N LEU A 244 -9.31 2.17 4.97
CA LEU A 244 -10.04 1.02 5.47
C LEU A 244 -11.22 1.53 6.32
N CYS A 245 -12.39 1.56 5.70
CA CYS A 245 -13.61 2.17 6.19
C CYS A 245 -14.36 1.26 7.17
N ILE A 246 -14.38 1.62 8.46
CA ILE A 246 -15.09 0.87 9.51
C ILE A 246 -16.42 1.54 9.84
N PHE A 247 -17.51 0.89 9.41
CA PHE A 247 -18.86 1.42 9.53
C PHE A 247 -19.39 1.44 10.96
N MET A 248 -19.22 0.36 11.73
CA MET A 248 -19.70 0.32 13.12
C MET A 248 -18.62 0.82 14.06
N ASN A 249 -18.98 1.81 14.90
CA ASN A 249 -18.05 2.40 15.85
C ASN A 249 -17.38 1.36 16.79
N ARG A 250 -18.13 0.33 17.22
CA ARG A 250 -17.62 -0.74 18.09
C ARG A 250 -16.50 -1.59 17.48
N GLU A 251 -16.45 -1.73 16.15
CA GLU A 251 -15.42 -2.51 15.47
C GLU A 251 -14.17 -1.68 15.17
N TRP A 252 -14.31 -0.34 15.17
CA TRP A 252 -13.23 0.57 14.83
C TRP A 252 -11.99 0.33 15.69
N ASP A 253 -12.17 0.18 17.01
CA ASP A 253 -11.06 -0.08 17.94
C ASP A 253 -10.31 -1.37 17.61
N MET A 254 -11.03 -2.43 17.19
CA MET A 254 -10.43 -3.73 16.85
C MET A 254 -9.47 -3.61 15.66
N TYR A 255 -9.91 -2.93 14.60
CA TYR A 255 -9.07 -2.69 13.42
C TYR A 255 -7.97 -1.66 13.71
N GLN A 256 -8.29 -0.59 14.44
CA GLN A 256 -7.37 0.47 14.76
C GLN A 256 -6.17 -0.04 15.57
N ASN A 257 -6.39 -0.97 16.51
CA ASN A 257 -5.36 -1.58 17.33
C ASN A 257 -4.42 -2.46 16.49
N VAL A 258 -4.96 -3.32 15.62
CA VAL A 258 -4.17 -4.20 14.74
C VAL A 258 -3.27 -3.38 13.80
N PHE A 259 -3.82 -2.35 13.16
CA PHE A 259 -3.06 -1.52 12.23
C PHE A 259 -2.08 -0.57 12.93
N LYS A 260 -2.34 -0.13 14.17
CA LYS A 260 -1.37 0.65 14.98
C LYS A 260 -0.22 -0.22 15.50
N ALA A 261 -0.51 -1.41 16.02
CA ALA A 261 0.50 -2.32 16.55
C ALA A 261 1.53 -2.68 15.47
N HIS A 262 1.08 -2.91 14.24
CA HIS A 262 1.99 -3.14 13.12
C HIS A 262 2.85 -1.91 12.81
N LYS A 263 2.28 -0.69 12.78
CA LYS A 263 3.09 0.53 12.60
C LYS A 263 4.18 0.65 13.67
N GLN A 264 3.87 0.32 14.93
CA GLN A 264 4.83 0.32 16.03
C GLN A 264 5.92 -0.77 15.90
N LEU A 265 5.55 -2.00 15.52
CA LEU A 265 6.51 -3.08 15.27
C LEU A 265 7.52 -2.71 14.18
N LEU A 266 7.09 -1.94 13.17
CA LEU A 266 7.94 -1.43 12.09
C LEU A 266 8.75 -0.18 12.47
N THR A 267 8.66 0.32 13.71
CA THR A 267 9.42 1.51 14.16
C THR A 267 10.64 1.14 15.00
N PHE A 268 10.88 -0.16 15.24
CA PHE A 268 12.06 -0.71 15.92
C PHE A 268 13.01 -1.35 14.92
#